data_AF-A0AA90Q3Q0-F1
#
_entry.id   AF-A0AA90Q3Q0-F1
#
_cell.length_a   1.000
_cell.length_b   1.000
_cell.length_c   1.000
_cell.angle_alpha   90.00
_cell.angle_beta   90.00
_cell.angle_gamma   90.00
#
_symmetry.space_group_name_H-M   'P 1'
#
loop_
_entity.id
_entity.type
_entity.pdbx_description
1 polymer ?
#
loop_
_entity_poly.entity_id
_entity_poly.type
_entity_poly.pdbx_seq_one_letter_code
_entity_poly.pdbx_strand_id
1 'polypeptide(L)'
;MSTAAWIYDASIVIRNARQPEAFNAIRTSFEGCDSFFAERARAERDFPAFLESIGFTSQRQEGALLIDGGDIDIITNWLIRLFDTLGPFVEAGGVLEIRDEEGEQMTFCYDGNQMDIEFSE
;
A
#
# COMPACT_ATOMS: atom_id res chain seq x y z
N MET A 1 -14.97 3.75 18.78
CA MET A 1 -13.53 3.75 19.08
C MET A 1 -12.84 3.35 17.80
N SER A 2 -11.66 3.91 17.50
CA SER A 2 -10.93 3.45 16.33
C SER A 2 -9.98 2.37 16.79
N THR A 3 -10.11 1.20 16.20
CA THR A 3 -9.23 0.06 16.45
C THR A 3 -7.86 0.38 15.87
N ALA A 4 -6.83 0.36 16.72
CA ALA A 4 -5.45 0.56 16.25
C ALA A 4 -5.04 -0.61 15.35
N ALA A 5 -4.34 -0.33 14.25
CA ALA A 5 -3.82 -1.33 13.33
C ALA A 5 -2.30 -1.29 13.22
N TRP A 6 -1.69 -2.31 12.61
CA TRP A 6 -0.28 -2.32 12.24
C TRP A 6 -0.01 -3.30 11.10
N ILE A 7 1.06 -3.06 10.36
CA ILE A 7 1.57 -4.02 9.38
C ILE A 7 2.27 -5.13 10.14
N TYR A 8 1.74 -6.35 10.05
CA TYR A 8 2.35 -7.54 10.63
C TYR A 8 3.42 -8.11 9.71
N ASP A 9 3.15 -8.14 8.41
CA ASP A 9 4.09 -8.58 7.38
C ASP A 9 3.86 -7.78 6.10
N ALA A 10 4.92 -7.47 5.37
CA ALA A 10 4.83 -6.85 4.06
C ALA A 10 5.98 -7.31 3.18
N SER A 11 5.64 -7.70 1.96
CA SER A 11 6.58 -8.03 0.90
C SER A 11 6.01 -7.57 -0.43
N ILE A 12 5.80 -6.27 -0.60
CA ILE A 12 5.27 -5.70 -1.85
C ILE A 12 6.42 -5.22 -2.72
N VAL A 13 6.60 -5.85 -3.88
CA VAL A 13 7.68 -5.50 -4.80
C VAL A 13 7.12 -4.81 -6.04
N ILE A 14 7.62 -3.62 -6.36
CA ILE A 14 7.26 -2.87 -7.57
C ILE A 14 8.52 -2.49 -8.34
N ARG A 15 8.61 -2.94 -9.60
CA ARG A 15 9.74 -2.64 -10.50
C ARG A 15 9.91 -1.14 -10.70
N ASN A 16 11.15 -0.64 -10.71
CA ASN A 16 11.46 0.77 -10.90
C ASN A 16 10.83 1.36 -12.18
N ALA A 17 10.76 0.55 -13.25
CA ALA A 17 10.14 0.95 -14.50
C ALA A 17 8.62 1.18 -14.39
N ARG A 18 7.94 0.55 -13.43
CA ARG A 18 6.48 0.65 -13.22
C ARG A 18 6.10 1.69 -12.17
N GLN A 19 7.03 2.15 -11.33
CA GLN A 19 6.74 3.11 -10.25
C GLN A 19 6.11 4.44 -10.72
N PRO A 20 6.55 5.06 -11.84
CA PRO A 20 5.88 6.28 -12.33
C PRO A 20 4.41 6.05 -12.69
N GLU A 21 4.11 4.90 -13.29
CA GLU A 21 2.74 4.53 -13.67
C GLU A 21 1.90 4.18 -12.44
N ALA A 22 2.46 3.42 -11.50
CA ALA A 22 1.81 3.10 -10.22
C ALA A 22 1.44 4.37 -9.43
N PHE A 23 2.36 5.33 -9.38
CA PHE A 23 2.09 6.59 -8.69
C PHE A 23 1.07 7.46 -9.40
N ASN A 24 1.08 7.45 -10.74
CA ASN A 24 0.04 8.13 -11.51
C ASN A 24 -1.34 7.49 -11.27
N ALA A 25 -1.43 6.17 -11.22
CA ALA A 25 -2.66 5.45 -10.89
C ALA A 25 -3.18 5.84 -9.50
N ILE A 26 -2.31 5.96 -8.49
CA ILE A 26 -2.68 6.46 -7.17
C ILE A 26 -3.23 7.88 -7.25
N ARG A 27 -2.53 8.80 -7.92
CA ARG A 27 -3.00 10.18 -8.07
C ARG A 27 -4.37 10.26 -8.72
N THR A 28 -4.61 9.48 -9.77
CA THR A 28 -5.91 9.39 -10.43
C THR A 28 -6.96 8.76 -9.51
N SER A 29 -6.64 7.68 -8.80
CA SER A 29 -7.56 7.04 -7.86
C SER A 29 -7.99 8.01 -6.76
N PHE A 30 -7.08 8.83 -6.25
CA PHE A 30 -7.39 9.81 -5.20
C PHE A 30 -7.75 11.21 -5.73
N GLU A 31 -7.97 11.36 -7.04
CA GLU A 31 -8.38 12.63 -7.63
C GLU A 31 -9.76 13.06 -7.08
N GLY A 32 -9.89 14.32 -6.68
CA GLY A 32 -11.13 14.85 -6.11
C GLY A 32 -11.50 14.31 -4.72
N CYS A 33 -10.73 13.38 -4.14
CA CYS A 33 -10.94 12.91 -2.78
C CYS A 33 -10.36 13.91 -1.76
N ASP A 34 -11.03 14.00 -0.61
CA ASP A 34 -10.52 14.69 0.59
C ASP A 34 -10.08 13.64 1.61
N SER A 35 -8.86 13.15 1.43
CA SER A 35 -8.26 12.13 2.29
C SER A 35 -6.76 12.40 2.48
N PHE A 36 -6.20 11.89 3.57
CA PHE A 36 -4.77 11.95 3.85
C PHE A 36 -3.93 11.46 2.67
N PHE A 37 -4.29 10.32 2.07
CA PHE A 37 -3.62 9.77 0.89
C PHE A 37 -3.72 10.70 -0.33
N ALA A 38 -4.87 11.35 -0.54
CA ALA A 38 -5.05 12.30 -1.64
C ALA A 38 -4.16 13.54 -1.49
N GLU A 39 -4.06 14.08 -0.27
CA GLU A 39 -3.17 15.19 0.05
C GLU A 39 -1.70 14.82 -0.22
N ARG A 40 -1.25 13.68 0.30
CA ARG A 40 0.11 13.19 0.09
C ARG A 40 0.43 12.90 -1.37
N ALA A 41 -0.48 12.27 -2.11
CA ALA A 41 -0.28 11.98 -3.53
C ALA A 41 -0.11 13.26 -4.38
N ARG A 42 -0.73 14.37 -3.98
CA ARG A 42 -0.58 15.69 -4.64
C ARG A 42 0.71 16.40 -4.24
N ALA A 43 1.10 16.31 -2.97
CA ALA A 43 2.26 16.99 -2.43
C ALA A 43 3.59 16.36 -2.89
N GLU A 44 3.63 15.03 -2.95
CA GLU A 44 4.86 14.29 -3.20
C GLU A 44 5.22 14.20 -4.67
N ARG A 45 6.53 14.09 -4.95
CA ARG A 45 7.07 14.18 -6.32
C ARG A 45 7.14 12.84 -7.03
N ASP A 46 7.43 11.78 -6.29
CA ASP A 46 7.64 10.44 -6.79
C ASP A 46 7.07 9.37 -5.84
N PHE A 47 7.07 8.13 -6.33
CA PHE A 47 6.45 7.00 -5.64
C PHE A 47 7.12 6.67 -4.29
N PRO A 48 8.47 6.57 -4.18
CA PRO A 48 9.11 6.35 -2.88
C PRO A 48 8.79 7.45 -1.86
N ALA A 49 8.87 8.74 -2.25
CA ALA A 49 8.57 9.85 -1.35
C ALA A 49 7.11 9.80 -0.86
N PHE A 50 6.18 9.42 -1.75
CA PHE A 50 4.79 9.19 -1.37
C PHE A 50 4.64 8.12 -0.30
N LEU A 51 5.25 6.94 -0.46
CA LEU A 51 5.17 5.85 0.51
C LEU A 51 5.72 6.25 1.88
N GLU A 52 6.88 6.91 1.92
CA GLU A 52 7.47 7.41 3.16
C GLU A 52 6.55 8.45 3.84
N SER A 53 5.92 9.33 3.06
CA SER A 53 5.04 10.38 3.58
C SER A 53 3.74 9.87 4.23
N ILE A 54 3.33 8.64 3.91
CA ILE A 54 2.15 7.98 4.48
C ILE A 54 2.51 6.89 5.50
N GLY A 55 3.79 6.79 5.89
CA GLY A 55 4.24 5.93 6.99
C GLY A 55 4.75 4.54 6.56
N PHE A 56 4.86 4.24 5.27
CA PHE A 56 5.46 2.97 4.83
C PHE A 56 6.98 3.04 4.83
N THR A 57 7.58 1.92 5.23
CA THR A 57 9.02 1.67 5.07
C THR A 57 9.23 1.03 3.70
N SER A 58 10.22 1.54 2.96
CA SER A 58 10.59 0.97 1.68
C SER A 58 12.10 0.81 1.52
N GLN A 59 12.50 -0.28 0.88
CA GLN A 59 13.88 -0.58 0.55
C GLN A 59 14.07 -0.59 -0.97
N ARG A 60 15.15 0.05 -1.42
CA ARG A 60 15.56 -0.03 -2.82
C ARG A 60 16.36 -1.32 -3.04
N GLN A 61 15.92 -2.13 -3.99
CA GLN A 61 16.64 -3.30 -4.48
C GLN A 61 17.00 -3.10 -5.95
N GLU A 62 17.91 -3.90 -6.50
CA GLU A 62 18.33 -3.77 -7.90
C GLU A 62 17.13 -3.88 -8.86
N GLY A 63 16.69 -2.73 -9.38
CA GLY A 63 15.58 -2.63 -10.32
C GLY A 63 14.18 -2.65 -9.72
N ALA A 64 14.03 -2.61 -8.38
CA ALA A 64 12.71 -2.59 -7.72
C ALA A 64 12.71 -1.80 -6.40
N LEU A 65 11.51 -1.46 -5.94
CA LEU A 65 11.24 -0.97 -4.60
C LEU A 65 10.43 -2.05 -3.86
N LEU A 66 10.89 -2.41 -2.67
CA LEU A 66 10.21 -3.30 -1.74
C LEU A 66 9.56 -2.45 -0.65
N ILE A 67 8.27 -2.65 -0.39
CA ILE A 67 7.62 -2.20 0.85
C ILE A 67 7.65 -3.39 1.81
N ASP A 68 8.32 -3.21 2.95
CA ASP A 68 8.60 -4.26 3.93
C ASP A 68 8.01 -3.98 5.32
N GLY A 69 7.29 -2.87 5.47
CA GLY A 69 6.66 -2.50 6.72
C GLY A 69 6.17 -1.06 6.70
N GLY A 70 5.89 -0.53 7.89
CA GLY A 70 5.28 0.78 8.05
C GLY A 70 4.39 0.85 9.28
N ASP A 71 4.00 2.08 9.61
CA ASP A 71 3.08 2.38 10.71
C ASP A 71 1.73 2.75 10.11
N ILE A 72 0.69 1.98 10.46
CA ILE A 72 -0.68 2.20 9.96
C ILE A 72 -1.58 2.36 11.17
N ASP A 73 -1.94 3.59 11.52
CA ASP A 73 -2.76 3.84 12.71
C ASP A 73 -4.10 3.08 12.67
N ILE A 74 -4.77 3.02 11.51
CA ILE A 74 -6.14 2.49 11.35
C ILE A 74 -6.33 1.85 9.96
N ILE A 75 -7.03 0.70 9.90
CA ILE A 75 -7.54 0.14 8.65
C ILE A 75 -8.69 1.01 8.14
N THR A 76 -8.52 1.62 6.96
CA THR A 76 -9.56 2.45 6.34
C THR A 76 -9.88 1.98 4.92
N ASN A 77 -11.07 2.31 4.42
CA ASN A 77 -11.42 2.08 3.01
C ASN A 77 -10.42 2.76 2.05
N TRP A 78 -9.75 3.82 2.48
CA TRP A 78 -8.70 4.48 1.71
C TRP A 78 -7.44 3.65 1.61
N LEU A 79 -7.09 2.92 2.67
CA LEU A 79 -5.97 1.99 2.67
C LEU A 79 -6.21 0.81 1.73
N ILE A 80 -7.41 0.21 1.80
CA ILE A 80 -7.83 -0.85 0.88
C ILE A 80 -7.75 -0.33 -0.57
N ARG A 81 -8.28 0.88 -0.82
CA ARG A 81 -8.21 1.51 -2.15
C ARG A 81 -6.77 1.73 -2.62
N LEU A 82 -5.85 2.14 -1.74
CA LEU A 82 -4.44 2.32 -2.08
C LEU A 82 -3.84 1.00 -2.59
N PHE A 83 -4.04 -0.08 -1.85
CA PHE A 83 -3.47 -1.39 -2.18
C PHE A 83 -4.15 -2.08 -3.36
N ASP A 84 -5.45 -1.87 -3.55
CA ASP A 84 -6.17 -2.26 -4.76
C ASP A 84 -5.65 -1.53 -6.00
N THR A 85 -5.45 -0.20 -5.88
CA THR A 85 -4.89 0.61 -6.98
C THR A 85 -3.46 0.19 -7.35
N LEU A 86 -2.69 -0.28 -6.37
CA LEU A 86 -1.32 -0.76 -6.58
C LEU A 86 -1.27 -2.15 -7.20
N GLY A 87 -2.30 -2.97 -7.05
CA GLY A 87 -2.27 -4.39 -7.41
C GLY A 87 -1.73 -4.73 -8.81
N PRO A 88 -2.13 -4.02 -9.88
CA PRO A 88 -1.59 -4.28 -11.22
C PRO A 88 -0.08 -4.05 -11.37
N PHE A 89 0.55 -3.35 -10.43
CA PHE A 89 1.97 -3.00 -10.47
C PHE A 89 2.83 -3.86 -9.55
N VAL A 90 2.22 -4.59 -8.62
CA VAL A 90 2.89 -5.48 -7.67
C VAL A 90 3.33 -6.76 -8.38
N GLU A 91 4.56 -7.20 -8.13
CA GLU A 91 5.05 -8.47 -8.64
C GLU A 91 4.33 -9.64 -7.94
N ALA A 92 4.16 -10.75 -8.68
CA ALA A 92 3.55 -11.96 -8.13
C ALA A 92 4.27 -12.48 -6.87
N GLY A 93 3.49 -12.94 -5.90
CA GLY A 93 3.96 -13.34 -4.57
C GLY A 93 4.05 -12.17 -3.59
N GLY A 94 3.58 -10.98 -3.96
CA GLY A 94 3.46 -9.87 -3.03
C GLY A 94 2.43 -10.17 -1.95
N VAL A 95 2.75 -9.82 -0.70
CA VAL A 95 1.85 -9.98 0.44
C VAL A 95 1.86 -8.72 1.29
N LEU A 96 0.71 -8.32 1.80
CA LEU A 96 0.58 -7.35 2.88
C LEU A 96 -0.38 -7.91 3.92
N GLU A 97 0.10 -8.10 5.13
CA GLU A 97 -0.69 -8.54 6.27
C GLU A 97 -0.82 -7.39 7.26
N ILE A 98 -2.07 -7.03 7.56
CA ILE A 98 -2.42 -6.00 8.53
C ILE A 98 -3.19 -6.68 9.65
N ARG A 99 -2.86 -6.32 10.88
CA ARG A 99 -3.58 -6.76 12.08
C ARG A 99 -4.07 -5.57 12.86
N ASP A 100 -5.18 -5.75 13.56
CA ASP A 100 -5.68 -4.76 14.49
C ASP A 100 -5.58 -5.21 15.96
N GLU A 101 -5.84 -4.29 16.89
CA GLU A 101 -5.73 -4.56 18.34
C GLU A 101 -6.75 -5.58 18.86
N GLU A 102 -7.83 -5.83 18.10
CA GLU A 102 -8.85 -6.83 18.43
C GLU A 102 -8.46 -8.23 17.92
N GLY A 103 -7.42 -8.32 17.09
CA GLY A 103 -6.87 -9.56 16.55
C GLY A 103 -7.35 -9.89 15.15
N GLU A 104 -8.19 -9.04 14.54
CA GLU A 104 -8.62 -9.23 13.15
C GLU A 104 -7.42 -9.07 12.22
N GLN A 105 -7.32 -9.98 11.26
CA GLN A 105 -6.26 -9.98 10.25
C GLN A 105 -6.85 -9.75 8.86
N MET A 106 -6.29 -8.79 8.15
CA MET A 106 -6.55 -8.53 6.73
C MET A 106 -5.29 -8.79 5.93
N THR A 107 -5.36 -9.69 4.96
CA THR A 107 -4.23 -10.05 4.10
C THR A 107 -4.53 -9.72 2.65
N PHE A 108 -3.65 -8.96 2.01
CA PHE A 108 -3.67 -8.70 0.57
C PHE A 108 -2.63 -9.58 -0.11
N CYS A 109 -3.08 -10.45 -1.00
CA CYS A 109 -2.23 -11.36 -1.76
C CYS A 109 -2.22 -10.97 -3.23
N TYR A 110 -1.03 -10.81 -3.81
CA TYR A 110 -0.83 -10.40 -5.20
C TYR A 110 -0.28 -11.56 -6.02
N ASP A 111 -1.03 -12.04 -7.00
CA ASP A 111 -0.62 -13.14 -7.89
C ASP A 111 0.03 -12.63 -9.21
N GLY A 112 0.21 -11.31 -9.32
CA GLY A 112 0.75 -10.61 -10.49
C GLY A 112 -0.29 -10.16 -11.51
N ASN A 113 -1.55 -10.57 -11.39
CA ASN A 113 -2.66 -10.12 -12.24
C ASN A 113 -3.92 -9.71 -11.45
N GLN A 114 -4.05 -10.16 -10.21
CA GLN A 114 -5.17 -9.95 -9.33
C GLN A 114 -4.67 -9.76 -7.88
N MET A 115 -5.44 -9.00 -7.12
CA MET A 115 -5.29 -8.88 -5.67
C MET A 115 -6.46 -9.60 -5.02
N ASP A 116 -6.17 -10.53 -4.14
CA ASP A 116 -7.18 -11.17 -3.28
C ASP A 116 -7.06 -10.62 -1.85
N ILE A 117 -8.20 -10.48 -1.18
CA ILE A 117 -8.28 -10.02 0.21
C ILE A 117 -8.83 -11.16 1.06
N GLU A 118 -8.06 -11.59 2.05
CA GLU A 118 -8.47 -12.59 3.03
C GLU A 118 -8.68 -11.93 4.40
N PHE A 119 -9.78 -12.31 5.06
CA PHE A 119 -10.11 -11.89 6.42
C PHE A 119 -10.03 -13.10 7.35
N SER A 120 -9.34 -12.95 8.48
CA SER A 120 -9.30 -13.98 9.53
C SER A 120 -9.65 -13.36 10.88
N GLU A 121 -10.46 -14.08 11.65
CA GLU A 121 -10.82 -13.80 13.06
C GLU A 121 -9.88 -14.52 14.04
#